data_AF-A0A2E2N201-F1
#
_entry.id   AF-A0A2E2N201-F1
#
_cell.length_a   1.000
_cell.length_b   1.000
_cell.length_c   1.000
_cell.angle_alpha   90.00
_cell.angle_beta   90.00
_cell.angle_gamma   90.00
#
_symmetry.space_group_name_H-M   'P 1'
#
loop_
_entity.id
_entity.type
_entity.pdbx_description
1 polymer ?
#
loop_
_entity_poly.entity_id
_entity_poly.type
_entity_poly.pdbx_seq_one_letter_code
_entity_poly.pdbx_strand_id
1 'polypeptide(L)'
;MFYVILEGLISVLLIAGGLFAFIGSLGMAHLRDFYMRLHGPTKATTLGMGCILSGSMVYFSATQEGTHLQEMLITLFLFITAPVSAHMLAKTGLHQRLKYLDKTRGKPLEFREEEVGDKPVPHPDRD
;
A
#
# COMPACT_ATOMS: atom_id res chain seq x y z
N MET A 1 32.16 -17.81 5.43
CA MET A 1 31.37 -17.38 6.60
C MET A 1 30.47 -16.20 6.27
N PHE A 2 30.98 -15.13 5.64
CA PHE A 2 30.17 -13.96 5.23
C PHE A 2 28.96 -14.31 4.34
N TYR A 3 29.15 -15.18 3.33
CA TYR A 3 28.07 -15.63 2.45
C TYR A 3 26.93 -16.35 3.18
N VAL A 4 27.24 -17.22 4.14
CA VAL A 4 26.22 -17.96 4.92
C VAL A 4 25.39 -17.02 5.78
N ILE A 5 26.00 -15.97 6.34
CA ILE A 5 25.28 -14.95 7.11
C ILE A 5 24.35 -14.14 6.20
N LEU A 6 24.82 -13.80 4.98
CA LEU A 6 24.03 -13.07 3.99
C LEU A 6 22.83 -13.89 3.50
N GLU A 7 23.04 -15.16 3.16
CA GLU A 7 21.96 -16.09 2.77
C GLU A 7 20.94 -16.27 3.90
N GLY A 8 21.41 -16.36 5.15
CA GLY A 8 20.54 -16.43 6.33
C GLY A 8 19.69 -15.17 6.48
N LEU A 9 20.28 -13.99 6.31
CA LEU A 9 19.57 -12.70 6.37
C LEU A 9 18.51 -12.61 5.26
N ILE A 10 18.86 -12.92 4.02
CA ILE A 10 17.95 -12.91 2.87
C ILE A 10 16.78 -13.87 3.11
N SER A 11 17.07 -15.08 3.59
CA SER A 11 16.04 -16.08 3.90
C SER A 11 15.03 -15.57 4.94
N VAL A 12 15.52 -14.94 6.01
CA VAL A 12 14.65 -14.32 7.03
C VAL A 12 13.81 -13.20 6.43
N LEU A 13 14.39 -12.35 5.59
CA LEU A 13 13.66 -11.27 4.92
C LEU A 13 12.55 -11.80 4.00
N LEU A 14 12.82 -12.86 3.23
CA LEU A 14 11.84 -13.48 2.35
C LEU A 14 10.70 -14.15 3.13
N ILE A 15 11.01 -14.87 4.22
CA ILE A 15 10.00 -15.48 5.08
C ILE A 15 9.13 -14.40 5.74
N ALA A 16 9.76 -13.36 6.29
CA ALA A 16 9.03 -12.23 6.87
C ALA A 16 8.13 -11.55 5.83
N GLY A 17 8.67 -11.31 4.63
CA GLY A 17 7.92 -10.73 3.52
C GLY A 17 6.70 -11.55 3.12
N GLY A 18 6.86 -12.87 3.02
CA GLY A 18 5.77 -13.82 2.75
C GLY A 18 4.72 -13.85 3.86
N LEU A 19 5.14 -13.81 5.13
CA LEU A 19 4.22 -13.73 6.27
C LEU A 19 3.40 -12.43 6.25
N PHE A 20 4.02 -11.29 5.95
CA PHE A 20 3.30 -10.02 5.81
C PHE A 20 2.32 -10.06 4.64
N ALA A 21 2.70 -10.62 3.50
CA ALA A 21 1.79 -10.78 2.35
C ALA A 21 0.59 -11.67 2.72
N PHE A 22 0.82 -12.77 3.43
CA PHE A 22 -0.23 -13.66 3.91
C PHE A 22 -1.17 -12.98 4.90
N ILE A 23 -0.62 -12.29 5.92
CA ILE A 23 -1.41 -11.53 6.91
C ILE A 23 -2.21 -10.41 6.22
N GLY A 24 -1.65 -9.75 5.21
CA GLY A 24 -2.35 -8.74 4.41
C GLY A 24 -3.55 -9.29 3.67
N SER A 25 -3.36 -10.42 2.98
CA SER A 25 -4.43 -11.12 2.27
C SER A 25 -5.51 -11.61 3.24
N LEU A 26 -5.11 -12.19 4.38
CA LEU A 26 -6.04 -12.61 5.42
C LEU A 26 -6.81 -11.43 6.02
N GLY A 27 -6.14 -10.30 6.26
CA GLY A 27 -6.77 -9.06 6.72
C GLY A 27 -7.79 -8.54 5.72
N MET A 28 -7.48 -8.58 4.42
CA MET A 28 -8.42 -8.21 3.35
C MET A 28 -9.66 -9.12 3.30
N ALA A 29 -9.49 -10.42 3.57
CA ALA A 29 -10.57 -11.39 3.54
C ALA A 29 -11.45 -11.36 4.81
N HIS A 30 -10.86 -11.08 5.97
CA HIS A 30 -11.54 -11.16 7.26
C HIS A 30 -12.20 -9.85 7.72
N LEU A 31 -11.70 -8.69 7.28
CA LEU A 31 -12.23 -7.39 7.72
C LEU A 31 -13.58 -7.07 7.05
N ARG A 32 -14.55 -6.60 7.83
CA ARG A 32 -15.94 -6.37 7.38
C ARG A 32 -16.17 -5.02 6.67
N ASP A 33 -15.32 -4.02 6.92
CA ASP A 33 -15.45 -2.66 6.38
C ASP A 33 -14.43 -2.46 5.23
N PHE A 34 -14.85 -1.85 4.12
CA PHE A 34 -13.99 -1.53 2.98
C PHE A 34 -12.72 -0.75 3.38
N TYR A 35 -12.85 0.24 4.26
CA TYR A 35 -11.69 1.06 4.67
C TYR A 35 -10.73 0.28 5.57
N MET A 36 -11.26 -0.59 6.45
CA MET A 36 -10.42 -1.50 7.22
C MET A 36 -9.74 -2.53 6.30
N ARG A 37 -10.47 -3.06 5.31
CA ARG A 37 -9.93 -3.98 4.30
C ARG A 37 -8.84 -3.35 3.46
N LEU A 38 -8.81 -2.03 3.27
CA LEU A 38 -7.75 -1.34 2.55
C LEU A 38 -6.44 -1.31 3.35
N HIS A 39 -6.56 -1.23 4.67
CA HIS A 39 -5.41 -1.12 5.58
C HIS A 39 -4.55 -2.40 5.62
N GLY A 40 -5.18 -3.58 5.47
CA GLY A 40 -4.48 -4.88 5.44
C GLY A 40 -3.51 -5.00 4.26
N PRO A 41 -4.01 -4.96 3.00
CA PRO A 41 -3.19 -4.94 1.79
C PRO A 41 -2.15 -3.83 1.79
N THR A 42 -2.48 -2.60 2.19
CA THR A 42 -1.50 -1.49 2.16
C THR A 42 -0.32 -1.73 3.10
N LYS A 43 -0.55 -2.24 4.32
CA LYS A 43 0.53 -2.61 5.26
C LYS A 43 1.37 -3.78 4.75
N ALA A 44 0.69 -4.77 4.17
CA ALA A 44 1.36 -5.94 3.63
C ALA A 44 2.19 -5.65 2.38
N THR A 45 1.75 -4.74 1.52
CA THR A 45 2.55 -4.32 0.37
C THR A 45 3.77 -3.52 0.80
N THR A 46 3.63 -2.54 1.70
CA THR A 46 4.79 -1.74 2.14
C THR A 46 5.84 -2.55 2.92
N LEU A 47 5.42 -3.34 3.91
CA LEU A 47 6.35 -4.14 4.72
C LEU A 47 6.75 -5.44 4.01
N GLY A 48 5.79 -6.15 3.41
CA GLY A 48 6.03 -7.45 2.77
C GLY A 48 6.88 -7.32 1.51
N MET A 49 6.46 -6.47 0.56
CA MET A 49 7.28 -6.22 -0.64
C MET A 49 8.56 -5.49 -0.27
N GLY A 50 8.54 -4.59 0.71
CA GLY A 50 9.75 -3.95 1.23
C GLY A 50 10.80 -4.97 1.68
N CYS A 51 10.43 -5.95 2.51
CA CYS A 51 11.33 -7.02 2.93
C CYS A 51 11.84 -7.88 1.77
N ILE A 52 10.97 -8.26 0.82
CA ILE A 52 11.36 -9.08 -0.34
C ILE A 52 12.34 -8.31 -1.24
N LEU A 53 12.04 -7.04 -1.54
CA LEU A 53 12.85 -6.19 -2.41
C LEU A 53 14.18 -5.84 -1.77
N SER A 54 14.22 -5.54 -0.47
CA SER A 54 15.47 -5.37 0.28
C SER A 54 16.31 -6.65 0.26
N GLY A 55 15.68 -7.83 0.43
CA GLY A 55 16.37 -9.12 0.33
C GLY A 55 16.98 -9.36 -1.05
N SER A 56 16.23 -9.06 -2.11
CA SER A 56 16.71 -9.14 -3.51
C SER A 56 17.90 -8.22 -3.73
N MET A 57 17.80 -6.96 -3.29
CA MET A 57 18.86 -5.96 -3.47
C MET A 57 20.17 -6.37 -2.77
N VAL A 58 20.07 -6.97 -1.57
CA VAL A 58 21.22 -7.52 -0.84
C VAL A 58 21.83 -8.73 -1.56
N TYR A 59 21.00 -9.64 -2.08
CA TYR A 59 21.45 -10.81 -2.84
C TYR A 59 22.20 -10.39 -4.12
N PHE A 60 21.62 -9.49 -4.90
CA PHE A 60 22.21 -9.04 -6.15
C PHE A 60 23.48 -8.22 -5.93
N SER A 61 23.51 -7.37 -4.91
CA SER A 61 24.73 -6.64 -4.53
C SER A 61 25.91 -7.55 -4.17
N ALA A 62 25.66 -8.77 -3.71
CA ALA A 62 26.70 -9.72 -3.31
C ALA A 62 27.09 -10.72 -4.42
N THR A 63 26.24 -10.91 -5.44
CA THR A 63 26.36 -12.05 -6.37
C THR A 63 26.64 -11.63 -7.82
N GLN A 64 26.29 -10.42 -8.26
CA GLN A 64 26.51 -9.99 -9.66
C GLN A 64 27.03 -8.55 -9.76
N GLU A 65 28.05 -8.33 -10.59
CA GLU A 65 28.68 -7.03 -10.87
C GLU A 65 27.86 -6.14 -11.84
N GLY A 66 26.55 -6.39 -11.99
CA GLY A 66 25.67 -5.69 -12.93
C GLY A 66 24.55 -4.93 -12.22
N THR A 67 24.23 -3.72 -12.70
CA THR A 67 23.01 -3.01 -12.30
C THR A 67 21.78 -3.68 -12.90
N HIS A 68 21.05 -4.46 -12.09
CA HIS A 68 19.78 -5.06 -12.49
C HIS A 68 18.67 -4.02 -12.50
N LEU A 69 18.68 -3.16 -13.53
CA LEU A 69 17.69 -2.11 -13.78
C LEU A 69 16.25 -2.62 -13.63
N GLN A 70 15.97 -3.87 -14.01
CA GLN A 70 14.65 -4.49 -13.88
C GLN A 70 14.17 -4.58 -12.43
N GLU A 71 15.03 -4.95 -11.47
CA GLU A 71 14.62 -5.10 -10.06
C GLU A 71 14.37 -3.77 -9.39
N MET A 72 15.23 -2.79 -9.69
CA MET A 72 15.03 -1.42 -9.25
C MET A 72 13.73 -0.85 -9.84
N LEU A 73 13.44 -1.14 -11.11
CA LEU A 73 12.22 -0.69 -11.79
C LEU A 73 10.97 -1.36 -11.22
N ILE A 74 11.01 -2.67 -10.96
CA ILE A 74 9.92 -3.40 -10.29
C ILE A 74 9.68 -2.80 -8.91
N THR A 75 10.73 -2.62 -8.11
CA THR A 75 10.67 -2.04 -6.76
C THR A 75 10.01 -0.67 -6.77
N LEU A 76 10.54 0.23 -7.60
CA LEU A 76 10.06 1.60 -7.72
C LEU A 76 8.61 1.64 -8.17
N PHE A 77 8.26 0.87 -9.20
CA PHE A 77 6.92 0.84 -9.76
C PHE A 77 5.90 0.29 -8.77
N LEU A 78 6.21 -0.81 -8.08
CA LEU A 78 5.35 -1.38 -7.03
C LEU A 78 5.16 -0.40 -5.87
N PHE A 79 6.26 0.24 -5.43
CA PHE A 79 6.25 1.15 -4.29
C PHE A 79 5.45 2.42 -4.57
N ILE A 80 5.44 2.91 -5.81
CA ILE A 80 4.61 4.07 -6.20
C ILE A 80 3.17 3.64 -6.47
N THR A 81 2.97 2.52 -7.18
CA THR A 81 1.63 2.09 -7.60
C THR A 81 0.76 1.72 -6.40
N ALA A 82 1.31 1.01 -5.41
CA ALA A 82 0.54 0.58 -4.23
C ALA A 82 -0.12 1.73 -3.43
N PRO A 83 0.59 2.80 -3.01
CA PRO A 83 -0.01 3.92 -2.29
C PRO A 83 -0.93 4.77 -3.18
N VAL A 84 -0.59 4.96 -4.45
CA VAL A 84 -1.44 5.71 -5.39
C VAL A 84 -2.77 4.98 -5.60
N SER A 85 -2.74 3.67 -5.88
CA SER A 85 -3.96 2.85 -6.01
C SER A 85 -4.78 2.84 -4.73
N ALA A 86 -4.13 2.71 -3.56
CA ALA A 86 -4.84 2.77 -2.28
C ALA A 86 -5.53 4.13 -2.06
N HIS A 87 -4.85 5.23 -2.38
CA HIS A 87 -5.42 6.57 -2.25
C HIS A 87 -6.63 6.76 -3.18
N MET A 88 -6.52 6.34 -4.44
CA MET A 88 -7.63 6.42 -5.40
C MET A 88 -8.82 5.55 -4.94
N LEU A 89 -8.58 4.32 -4.48
CA LEU A 89 -9.63 3.44 -3.95
C LEU A 89 -10.34 4.08 -2.74
N ALA A 90 -9.60 4.69 -1.82
CA ALA A 90 -10.16 5.36 -0.65
C ALA A 90 -11.07 6.54 -1.07
N LYS A 91 -10.61 7.37 -2.00
CA LYS A 91 -11.37 8.53 -2.51
C LYS A 91 -12.63 8.09 -3.26
N THR A 92 -12.53 7.06 -4.09
CA THR A 92 -13.69 6.49 -4.79
C THR A 92 -14.69 5.87 -3.81
N GLY A 93 -14.23 5.14 -2.79
CA GLY A 93 -15.11 4.59 -1.76
C GLY A 93 -15.88 5.68 -1.01
N LEU A 94 -15.24 6.83 -0.81
CA LEU A 94 -15.84 8.00 -0.14
C LEU A 94 -16.90 8.67 -1.02
N HIS A 95 -16.62 8.82 -2.31
CA HIS A 95 -17.59 9.31 -3.31
C HIS A 95 -18.78 8.36 -3.48
N GLN A 96 -18.56 7.04 -3.43
CA GLN A 96 -19.63 6.03 -3.49
C GLN A 96 -20.39 5.86 -2.18
N ARG A 97 -20.03 6.61 -1.12
CA ARG A 97 -20.73 6.57 0.17
C ARG A 97 -20.79 5.14 0.74
N LEU A 98 -19.70 4.38 0.57
CA LEU A 98 -19.65 2.98 1.03
C LEU A 98 -19.94 2.91 2.54
N LYS A 99 -20.71 1.89 2.93
CA LYS A 99 -21.04 1.64 4.33
C LYS A 99 -19.77 1.38 5.12
N TYR A 100 -19.55 2.19 6.14
CA TYR A 100 -18.53 1.97 7.16
C TYR A 100 -19.18 1.42 8.43
N LEU A 101 -18.40 0.82 9.30
CA LEU A 101 -18.88 0.28 10.57
C LEU A 101 -19.38 1.42 11.47
N ASP A 102 -20.56 1.26 12.10
CA ASP A 102 -21.15 2.28 13.00
C ASP A 102 -20.26 2.64 14.21
N LYS A 103 -19.29 1.76 14.53
CA LYS A 103 -18.32 1.94 15.60
C LYS A 103 -17.15 2.86 15.22
N THR A 104 -17.00 3.22 13.94
CA THR A 104 -15.93 4.08 13.43
C THR A 104 -16.19 5.53 13.83
N ARG A 105 -15.33 6.10 14.68
CA ARG A 105 -15.44 7.49 15.15
C ARG A 105 -14.74 8.45 14.18
N GLY A 106 -15.46 9.48 13.75
CA GLY A 106 -14.97 10.55 12.87
C GLY A 106 -15.80 10.63 11.59
N LYS A 107 -16.51 11.74 11.38
CA LYS A 107 -17.15 12.03 10.09
C LYS A 107 -16.06 12.54 9.15
N PRO A 108 -15.82 11.90 7.98
CA PRO A 108 -14.87 12.45 7.01
C PRO A 108 -15.28 13.88 6.63
N LEU A 109 -14.31 14.78 6.46
CA LEU A 109 -14.52 16.21 6.13
C LEU A 109 -15.54 16.41 4.99
N GLU A 110 -15.47 15.56 3.96
CA GLU A 110 -16.36 15.57 2.78
C GLU A 110 -17.85 15.25 3.08
N PHE A 111 -18.18 14.86 4.31
CA PHE A 111 -19.54 14.66 4.80
C PHE A 111 -20.00 15.73 5.78
N ARG A 112 -19.16 16.71 6.11
CA ARG A 112 -19.58 17.87 6.90
C ARG A 112 -20.28 18.83 5.95
N GLU A 113 -21.60 18.90 6.06
CA GLU A 113 -22.43 19.85 5.31
C GLU A 113 -21.97 21.31 5.48
N GLU A 114 -21.25 21.60 6.57
CA GLU A 114 -20.64 22.91 6.85
C GLU A 114 -19.50 23.30 5.89
N GLU A 115 -18.79 22.33 5.27
CA GLU A 115 -17.67 22.58 4.34
C GLU A 115 -18.01 22.25 2.88
N VAL A 116 -19.13 21.55 2.63
CA VAL A 116 -19.70 21.43 1.29
C VAL A 116 -20.41 22.75 1.01
N GLY A 117 -19.72 23.68 0.35
CA GLY A 117 -20.30 24.97 0.00
C GLY A 117 -21.64 24.78 -0.70
N ASP A 118 -22.72 25.29 -0.09
CA ASP A 118 -24.10 25.29 -0.63
C ASP A 118 -24.22 26.08 -1.94
N LYS A 119 -23.17 26.83 -2.28
CA LYS A 119 -23.09 27.63 -3.49
C LYS A 119 -22.44 26.81 -4.61
N PRO A 120 -23.07 26.76 -5.80
CA PRO A 120 -22.46 26.17 -6.99
C PRO A 120 -21.05 26.74 -7.19
N VAL A 121 -20.09 25.86 -7.46
CA VAL A 121 -18.72 26.26 -7.79
C VAL A 121 -18.81 27.19 -9.02
N PRO A 122 -18.36 28.46 -8.93
CA PRO A 122 -18.39 29.36 -10.06
C PRO A 122 -17.62 28.73 -11.23
N HIS A 123 -18.31 28.43 -12.32
CA HIS A 123 -17.65 27.96 -13.53
C HIS A 123 -16.88 29.15 -14.13
N PRO A 124 -15.56 29.02 -14.37
CA PRO A 124 -14.71 30.14 -14.79
C PRO A 124 -14.92 30.62 -16.24
N ASP A 125 -16.07 30.34 -16.85
CA ASP A 125 -16.35 30.64 -18.24
C ASP A 125 -17.85 30.64 -18.53
N ARG A 126 -18.50 31.77 -18.24
CA ARG A 126 -19.73 32.25 -18.88
C ARG A 126 -19.77 33.78 -18.89
N ASP A 127 -18.77 34.38 -19.53
CA ASP A 127 -18.80 35.76 -20.02
C ASP A 127 -18.56 35.73 -21.54
#